data_AF-A0A2R6B1S4-F1
#
_entry.id   AF-A0A2R6B1S4-F1
#
_cell.length_a   1.000
_cell.length_b   1.000
_cell.length_c   1.000
_cell.angle_alpha   90.00
_cell.angle_beta   90.00
_cell.angle_gamma   90.00
#
_symmetry.space_group_name_H-M   'P 1'
#
loop_
_entity.id
_entity.type
_entity.pdbx_description
1 polymer ?
#
loop_
_entity_poly.entity_id
_entity_poly.type
_entity_poly.pdbx_seq_one_letter_code
_entity_poly.pdbx_strand_id
1 'polypeptide(L)'
;MMAREEYIRRVEEDVVNLQRLMRESRSAEIVVADRRRIELAKALIPQLRGGGRITPQMVEFAAKELGDKKSASGYIQRFIRSLSEWREFDQAILARLIEEEASTLRDASSYLREVCGVEIRVVGVNDASDKIRAENAIPLKPTITFLRQ
;
A
#
# COMPACT_ATOMS: atom_id res chain seq x y z
N MET A 1 -8.26 17.50 7.63
CA MET A 1 -8.24 16.52 6.53
C MET A 1 -8.23 15.13 7.14
N MET A 2 -9.15 14.24 6.79
CA MET A 2 -9.19 12.89 7.36
C MET A 2 -8.15 11.99 6.66
N ALA A 3 -7.47 11.09 7.40
CA ALA A 3 -6.44 10.23 6.83
C ALA A 3 -6.93 9.39 5.64
N ARG A 4 -8.20 8.96 5.69
CA ARG A 4 -8.87 8.23 4.60
C ARG A 4 -8.99 9.07 3.33
N GLU A 5 -9.37 10.34 3.45
CA GLU A 5 -9.51 11.26 2.30
C GLU A 5 -8.15 11.55 1.68
N GLU A 6 -7.13 11.81 2.51
CA GLU A 6 -5.76 12.02 2.04
C GLU A 6 -5.21 10.78 1.34
N TYR A 7 -5.53 9.59 1.82
CA TYR A 7 -5.15 8.33 1.18
C TYR A 7 -5.77 8.15 -0.20
N ILE A 8 -7.07 8.38 -0.33
CA ILE A 8 -7.73 8.34 -1.63
C ILE A 8 -7.12 9.38 -2.58
N ARG A 9 -6.88 10.60 -2.09
CA ARG A 9 -6.26 11.69 -2.87
C ARG A 9 -4.86 11.33 -3.38
N ARG A 10 -4.00 10.74 -2.55
CA ARG A 10 -2.67 10.31 -2.98
C ARG A 10 -2.72 9.18 -4.00
N VAL A 11 -3.65 8.22 -3.82
CA VAL A 11 -3.85 7.15 -4.80
C VAL A 11 -4.35 7.71 -6.13
N GLU A 12 -5.28 8.66 -6.11
CA GLU A 12 -5.73 9.40 -7.30
C GLU A 12 -4.54 10.07 -8.03
N GLU A 13 -3.70 10.80 -7.30
CA GLU A 13 -2.50 11.43 -7.86
C GLU A 13 -1.57 10.40 -8.53
N ASP A 14 -1.32 9.26 -7.88
CA ASP A 14 -0.50 8.19 -8.43
C ASP A 14 -1.12 7.57 -9.69
N VAL A 15 -2.43 7.32 -9.70
CA VAL A 15 -3.15 6.82 -10.88
C VAL A 15 -3.02 7.82 -12.04
N VAL A 16 -3.31 9.10 -11.81
CA VAL A 16 -3.24 10.15 -12.83
C VAL A 16 -1.82 10.31 -13.37
N ASN A 17 -0.81 10.31 -12.49
CA ASN A 17 0.59 10.42 -12.88
C ASN A 17 1.04 9.23 -13.75
N LEU A 18 0.64 8.02 -13.39
CA LEU A 18 0.96 6.81 -14.16
C LEU A 18 0.19 6.76 -15.49
N GLN A 19 -1.08 7.18 -15.52
CA GLN A 19 -1.89 7.24 -16.74
C GLN A 19 -1.27 8.17 -17.79
N ARG A 20 -0.68 9.30 -17.37
CA ARG A 20 0.03 10.23 -18.28
C ARG A 20 1.18 9.56 -19.03
N LEU A 21 1.79 8.54 -18.43
CA LEU A 21 2.87 7.74 -19.02
C LEU A 21 2.34 6.59 -19.88
N MET A 22 1.09 6.16 -19.68
CA MET A 22 0.48 4.96 -20.25
C MET A 22 -0.86 5.27 -20.94
N ARG A 23 -0.86 6.20 -21.90
CA ARG A 23 -2.07 6.81 -22.49
C ARG A 23 -3.06 5.84 -23.16
N GLU A 24 -2.62 4.64 -23.50
CA GLU A 24 -3.44 3.65 -24.24
C GLU A 24 -4.20 2.71 -23.31
N SER A 25 -3.83 2.62 -22.02
CA SER A 25 -4.44 1.71 -21.08
C SER A 25 -5.79 2.23 -20.57
N ARG A 26 -6.84 1.41 -20.72
CA ARG A 26 -8.21 1.74 -20.28
C ARG A 26 -8.58 1.23 -18.89
N SER A 27 -7.70 0.43 -18.27
CA SER A 27 -7.92 -0.11 -16.95
C SER A 27 -6.64 -0.15 -16.12
N ALA A 28 -6.80 -0.01 -14.81
CA ALA A 28 -5.75 -0.12 -13.82
C ALA A 28 -6.15 -1.07 -12.69
N GLU A 29 -5.18 -1.87 -12.25
CA GLU A 29 -5.26 -2.65 -11.03
C GLU A 29 -4.53 -1.91 -9.91
N ILE A 30 -5.22 -1.73 -8.79
CA ILE A 30 -4.66 -1.25 -7.54
C ILE A 30 -4.54 -2.46 -6.62
N VAL A 31 -3.31 -2.91 -6.41
CA VAL A 31 -2.99 -4.08 -5.60
C VAL A 31 -2.70 -3.63 -4.17
N VAL A 32 -3.49 -4.15 -3.24
CA VAL A 32 -3.31 -3.92 -1.80
C VAL A 32 -2.44 -5.01 -1.17
N ALA A 33 -1.80 -4.66 -0.05
CA ALA A 33 -0.97 -5.60 0.70
C ALA A 33 -1.79 -6.80 1.19
N ASP A 34 -1.15 -7.96 1.28
CA ASP A 34 -1.79 -9.16 1.83
C ASP A 34 -1.89 -9.10 3.36
N ARG A 35 -2.69 -10.01 3.92
CA ARG A 35 -2.93 -10.07 5.36
C ARG A 35 -1.63 -10.15 6.17
N ARG A 36 -0.64 -10.92 5.72
CA ARG A 36 0.65 -11.06 6.43
C ARG A 36 1.39 -9.74 6.51
N ARG A 37 1.47 -8.99 5.41
CA ARG A 37 2.07 -7.64 5.39
C ARG A 37 1.30 -6.65 6.24
N ILE A 38 -0.04 -6.72 6.25
CA ILE A 38 -0.91 -5.88 7.10
C ILE A 38 -0.64 -6.13 8.59
N GLU A 39 -0.63 -7.40 9.03
CA GLU A 39 -0.36 -7.73 10.43
C GLU A 39 1.05 -7.31 10.86
N LEU A 40 2.05 -7.56 9.99
CA LEU A 40 3.42 -7.12 10.21
C LEU A 40 3.50 -5.59 10.34
N ALA A 41 2.86 -4.84 9.45
CA ALA A 41 2.81 -3.38 9.50
C ALA A 41 2.20 -2.86 10.82
N LYS A 42 1.07 -3.42 11.24
CA LYS A 42 0.41 -3.09 12.51
C LYS A 42 1.32 -3.33 13.71
N ALA A 43 2.04 -4.45 13.73
CA ALA A 43 2.99 -4.77 14.80
C ALA A 43 4.22 -3.84 14.81
N LEU A 44 4.62 -3.31 13.65
CA LEU A 44 5.77 -2.40 13.53
C LEU A 44 5.43 -0.97 13.97
N ILE A 45 4.21 -0.46 13.73
CA ILE A 45 3.82 0.94 14.02
C ILE A 45 4.20 1.39 15.45
N PRO A 46 3.86 0.64 16.53
CA PRO A 46 4.21 1.06 17.89
C PRO A 46 5.73 1.15 18.14
N GLN A 47 6.51 0.29 17.48
CA GLN A 47 7.97 0.20 17.65
C GLN A 47 8.71 1.39 17.02
N LEU A 48 8.06 2.09 16.08
CA LEU A 48 8.66 3.22 15.36
C LEU A 48 8.64 4.54 16.15
N ARG A 49 7.97 4.59 17.32
CA ARG A 49 7.98 5.77 18.22
C ARG A 49 9.39 6.15 18.70
N GLY A 50 10.36 5.23 18.65
CA GLY A 50 11.75 5.44 19.08
C GLY A 50 12.71 6.04 18.04
N GLY A 51 12.21 6.66 16.97
CA GLY A 51 13.06 7.30 15.95
C GLY A 51 13.37 6.43 14.73
N GLY A 52 12.51 5.46 14.40
CA GLY A 52 12.53 4.75 13.12
C GLY A 52 13.75 3.85 12.84
N ARG A 53 14.61 3.60 13.84
CA ARG A 53 15.74 2.66 13.69
C ARG A 53 15.23 1.23 13.59
N ILE A 54 15.63 0.55 12.53
CA ILE A 54 15.35 -0.87 12.34
C ILE A 54 16.19 -1.67 13.34
N THR A 55 15.54 -2.45 14.19
CA THR A 55 16.21 -3.34 15.15
C THR A 55 16.32 -4.76 14.60
N PRO A 56 17.31 -5.55 15.05
CA PRO A 56 17.39 -6.97 14.69
C PRO A 56 16.11 -7.76 15.03
N GLN A 57 15.46 -7.44 16.16
CA GLN A 57 14.21 -8.06 16.59
C GLN A 57 13.07 -7.82 15.61
N MET A 58 12.95 -6.61 15.06
CA MET A 58 11.98 -6.31 14.00
C MET A 58 12.23 -7.14 12.74
N VAL A 59 13.51 -7.29 12.35
CA VAL A 59 13.90 -8.09 11.18
C VAL A 59 13.61 -9.57 11.39
N GLU A 60 13.88 -10.12 12.57
CA GLU A 60 13.56 -11.51 12.91
C GLU A 60 12.06 -11.76 12.92
N PHE A 61 11.28 -10.85 13.51
CA PHE A 61 9.82 -10.91 13.47
C PHE A 61 9.28 -10.87 12.04
N ALA A 62 9.74 -9.91 11.23
CA ALA A 62 9.34 -9.80 9.83
C ALA A 62 9.73 -11.03 9.00
N ALA A 63 10.92 -11.60 9.23
CA ALA A 63 11.37 -12.82 8.57
C ALA A 63 10.48 -14.02 8.90
N LYS A 64 9.99 -14.11 10.14
CA LYS A 64 9.05 -15.15 10.57
C LYS A 64 7.68 -14.99 9.90
N GLU A 65 7.14 -13.78 9.86
CA GLU A 65 5.82 -13.50 9.27
C GLU A 65 5.81 -13.64 7.75
N LEU A 66 6.87 -13.18 7.07
CA LEU A 66 6.99 -13.22 5.61
C LEU A 66 7.52 -14.56 5.09
N GLY A 67 8.17 -15.36 5.93
CA GLY A 67 8.76 -16.65 5.55
C GLY A 67 10.09 -16.53 4.78
N ASP A 68 10.61 -15.33 4.58
CA ASP A 68 11.88 -15.06 3.92
C ASP A 68 12.68 -13.96 4.64
N LYS A 69 13.87 -14.32 5.12
CA LYS A 69 14.76 -13.43 5.86
C LYS A 69 15.41 -12.35 4.99
N LYS A 70 15.60 -12.60 3.68
CA LYS A 70 16.22 -11.61 2.77
C LYS A 70 15.24 -10.49 2.42
N SER A 71 13.97 -10.80 2.20
CA SER A 71 12.92 -9.80 1.92
C SER A 71 12.48 -8.99 3.15
N ALA A 72 12.66 -9.52 4.37
CA ALA A 72 12.22 -8.89 5.61
C ALA A 72 12.79 -7.48 5.85
N SER A 73 14.11 -7.30 5.76
CA SER A 73 14.74 -5.99 5.98
C SER A 73 14.31 -4.96 4.93
N GLY A 74 14.27 -5.37 3.66
CA GLY A 74 13.81 -4.51 2.57
C GLY A 74 12.35 -4.11 2.70
N TYR A 75 11.48 -5.02 3.15
CA TYR A 75 10.09 -4.72 3.46
C TYR A 75 9.99 -3.67 4.58
N ILE A 76 10.67 -3.87 5.72
CA ILE A 76 10.63 -2.94 6.85
C ILE A 76 11.09 -1.54 6.41
N GLN A 77 12.19 -1.45 5.65
CA GLN A 77 12.68 -0.16 5.15
C GLN A 77 11.64 0.56 4.29
N ARG A 78 11.01 -0.15 3.35
CA ARG A 78 9.96 0.43 2.50
C ARG A 78 8.73 0.84 3.31
N PHE A 79 8.32 0.02 4.27
CA PHE A 79 7.18 0.32 5.13
C PHE A 79 7.43 1.53 6.03
N ILE A 80 8.59 1.62 6.68
CA ILE A 80 8.98 2.79 7.49
C ILE A 80 8.99 4.05 6.63
N ARG A 81 9.54 3.96 5.42
CA ARG A 81 9.55 5.08 4.47
C ARG A 81 8.12 5.50 4.12
N SER A 82 7.26 4.56 3.75
CA SER A 82 5.84 4.84 3.48
C SER A 82 5.19 5.51 4.69
N LEU A 83 5.29 4.93 5.89
CA LEU A 83 4.71 5.48 7.11
C LEU A 83 5.22 6.89 7.45
N SER A 84 6.48 7.20 7.13
CA SER A 84 7.05 8.54 7.35
C SER A 84 6.39 9.62 6.48
N GLU A 85 5.80 9.24 5.34
CA GLU A 85 4.99 10.11 4.48
C GLU A 85 3.63 10.46 5.13
N TRP A 86 3.28 9.82 6.26
CA TRP A 86 2.01 9.97 7.00
C TRP A 86 2.18 10.51 8.42
N ARG A 87 3.35 11.08 8.74
CA ARG A 87 3.74 11.50 10.09
C ARG A 87 2.81 12.53 10.75
N GLU A 88 2.00 13.21 9.96
CA GLU A 88 0.98 14.17 10.40
C GLU A 88 -0.26 13.52 11.04
N PHE A 89 -0.45 12.20 10.87
CA PHE A 89 -1.56 11.45 11.43
C PHE A 89 -1.15 10.59 12.63
N ASP A 90 -2.07 10.43 13.58
CA ASP A 90 -1.84 9.57 14.73
C ASP A 90 -1.69 8.09 14.33
N GLN A 91 -0.83 7.37 15.05
CA GLN A 91 -0.53 5.97 14.79
C GLN A 91 -1.75 5.05 14.88
N ALA A 92 -2.71 5.32 15.77
CA ALA A 92 -3.95 4.54 15.87
C ALA A 92 -4.85 4.75 14.63
N ILE A 93 -4.88 5.98 14.11
CA ILE A 93 -5.59 6.30 12.87
C ILE A 93 -4.94 5.56 11.69
N LEU A 94 -3.61 5.57 11.60
CA LEU A 94 -2.88 4.87 10.53
C LEU A 94 -3.03 3.34 10.62
N ALA A 95 -2.97 2.77 11.83
CA ALA A 95 -3.19 1.34 12.02
C ALA A 95 -4.59 0.91 11.57
N ARG A 96 -5.61 1.74 11.86
CA ARG A 96 -6.98 1.50 11.40
C ARG A 96 -7.10 1.63 9.88
N LEU A 97 -6.51 2.65 9.28
CA LEU A 97 -6.52 2.85 7.83
C LEU A 97 -5.84 1.68 7.10
N ILE A 98 -4.73 1.15 7.62
CA ILE A 98 -4.05 -0.03 7.08
C ILE A 98 -4.95 -1.27 7.08
N GLU A 99 -5.72 -1.47 8.15
CA GLU A 99 -6.66 -2.58 8.26
C GLU A 99 -7.86 -2.43 7.30
N GLU A 100 -8.32 -1.20 7.11
CA GLU A 100 -9.45 -0.85 6.26
C GLU A 100 -9.03 -0.48 4.82
N GLU A 101 -7.76 -0.66 4.43
CA GLU A 101 -7.21 -0.15 3.16
C GLU A 101 -7.96 -0.69 1.94
N ALA A 102 -8.16 -2.01 1.91
CA ALA A 102 -8.81 -2.70 0.81
C ALA A 102 -10.30 -2.32 0.66
N SER A 103 -11.02 -2.15 1.77
CA SER A 103 -12.41 -1.66 1.71
C SER A 103 -12.45 -0.19 1.33
N THR A 104 -11.57 0.63 1.89
CA THR A 104 -11.45 2.06 1.56
C THR A 104 -11.30 2.29 0.07
N LEU A 105 -10.39 1.56 -0.59
CA LEU A 105 -10.19 1.70 -2.04
C LEU A 105 -11.33 1.11 -2.86
N ARG A 106 -11.95 0.02 -2.40
CA ARG A 106 -13.13 -0.54 -3.09
C ARG A 106 -14.30 0.42 -3.05
N ASP A 107 -14.57 1.04 -1.90
CA ASP A 107 -15.61 2.07 -1.77
C ASP A 107 -15.31 3.28 -2.67
N ALA A 108 -14.03 3.67 -2.78
CA ALA A 108 -13.59 4.81 -3.59
C ALA A 108 -13.43 4.48 -5.10
N SER A 109 -13.51 3.22 -5.50
CA SER A 109 -13.20 2.78 -6.87
C SER A 109 -14.07 3.45 -7.94
N SER A 110 -15.36 3.69 -7.63
CA SER A 110 -16.27 4.38 -8.55
C SER A 110 -15.88 5.84 -8.75
N TYR A 111 -15.50 6.53 -7.66
CA TYR A 111 -14.97 7.89 -7.71
C TYR A 111 -13.65 7.96 -8.48
N LEU A 112 -12.70 7.06 -8.18
CA LEU A 112 -11.41 7.01 -8.86
C LEU A 112 -11.57 6.75 -10.36
N ARG A 113 -12.52 5.89 -10.76
CA ARG A 113 -12.85 5.66 -12.16
C ARG A 113 -13.37 6.93 -12.85
N GLU A 114 -14.27 7.65 -12.20
CA GLU A 114 -14.84 8.89 -12.74
C GLU A 114 -13.76 9.97 -12.94
N VAL A 115 -12.93 10.20 -11.92
CA VAL A 115 -11.91 11.26 -11.95
C VAL A 115 -10.73 10.90 -12.84
N CYS A 116 -10.27 9.65 -12.83
CA CYS A 116 -9.13 9.21 -13.63
C CYS A 116 -9.51 8.80 -15.06
N GLY A 117 -10.79 8.56 -15.34
CA GLY A 117 -11.26 8.13 -16.67
C GLY A 117 -10.77 6.74 -17.08
N VAL A 118 -10.46 5.85 -16.14
CA VAL A 118 -10.03 4.47 -16.38
C VAL A 118 -10.75 3.51 -15.45
N GLU A 119 -11.02 2.28 -15.92
CA GLU A 119 -11.63 1.25 -15.09
C GLU A 119 -10.67 0.85 -13.95
N ILE A 120 -11.13 0.94 -12.70
CA ILE A 120 -10.33 0.64 -11.51
C ILE A 120 -10.74 -0.71 -10.93
N ARG A 121 -9.76 -1.60 -10.76
CA ARG A 121 -9.95 -2.86 -10.01
C ARG A 121 -9.05 -2.85 -8.78
N VAL A 122 -9.64 -3.05 -7.61
CA VAL A 122 -8.89 -3.22 -6.36
C VAL A 122 -8.78 -4.70 -6.07
N VAL A 123 -7.55 -5.21 -5.99
CA VAL A 123 -7.27 -6.66 -5.91
C VAL A 123 -6.23 -6.97 -4.85
N GLY A 124 -6.26 -8.19 -4.32
CA GLY A 124 -5.18 -8.71 -3.49
C GLY A 124 -4.00 -9.20 -4.34
N VAL A 125 -2.85 -9.41 -3.70
CA VAL A 125 -1.62 -9.91 -4.35
C VAL A 125 -1.88 -11.21 -5.15
N ASN A 126 -2.69 -12.11 -4.62
CA ASN A 126 -3.02 -13.40 -5.25
C ASN A 126 -3.96 -13.29 -6.47
N ASP A 127 -4.61 -12.14 -6.66
CA ASP A 127 -5.56 -11.93 -7.76
C ASP A 127 -5.03 -10.93 -8.81
N ALA A 128 -3.91 -10.27 -8.52
CA ALA A 128 -3.27 -9.33 -9.44
C ALA A 128 -2.79 -10.00 -10.73
N SER A 129 -2.91 -9.27 -11.86
CA SER A 129 -2.46 -9.75 -13.17
C SER A 129 -0.93 -9.78 -13.29
N ASP A 130 -0.23 -8.84 -12.64
CA ASP A 130 1.24 -8.82 -12.54
C ASP A 130 1.69 -9.23 -11.12
N LYS A 131 2.06 -10.50 -10.96
CA LYS A 131 2.50 -11.05 -9.66
C LYS A 131 3.77 -10.41 -9.12
N ILE A 132 4.73 -10.11 -10.00
CA ILE A 132 6.02 -9.55 -9.59
C ILE A 132 5.82 -8.15 -9.02
N ARG A 133 5.00 -7.32 -9.68
CA ARG A 133 4.65 -5.99 -9.17
C ARG A 133 3.78 -6.07 -7.92
N ALA A 134 2.84 -7.00 -7.88
CA ALA A 134 1.93 -7.19 -6.75
C ALA A 134 2.66 -7.48 -5.42
N GLU A 135 3.76 -8.24 -5.46
CA GLU A 135 4.55 -8.54 -4.26
C GLU A 135 5.18 -7.30 -3.59
N ASN A 136 5.29 -6.19 -4.33
CA ASN A 136 5.80 -4.92 -3.84
C ASN A 136 4.75 -4.06 -3.13
N ALA A 137 3.47 -4.45 -3.17
CA ALA A 137 2.42 -3.74 -2.47
C ALA A 137 2.69 -3.78 -0.96
N ILE A 138 2.68 -2.60 -0.33
CA ILE A 138 2.81 -2.44 1.11
C ILE A 138 1.66 -1.57 1.62
N PRO A 139 1.27 -1.68 2.89
CA PRO A 139 0.21 -0.84 3.42
C PRO A 139 0.53 0.65 3.27
N LEU A 140 -0.49 1.44 2.96
CA LEU A 140 -0.45 2.87 2.62
C LEU A 140 0.32 3.22 1.34
N LYS A 141 0.77 2.23 0.58
CA LYS A 141 1.44 2.40 -0.72
C LYS A 141 1.12 1.21 -1.63
N PRO A 142 -0.13 1.13 -2.13
CA PRO A 142 -0.55 0.05 -3.00
C PRO A 142 0.23 0.07 -4.31
N THR A 143 0.35 -1.08 -4.96
CA THR A 143 0.96 -1.14 -6.29
C THR A 143 -0.10 -0.88 -7.35
N ILE A 144 0.16 0.07 -8.25
CA ILE A 144 -0.74 0.37 -9.36
C ILE A 144 -0.13 -0.16 -10.67
N THR A 145 -0.92 -0.91 -11.43
CA THR A 145 -0.52 -1.48 -12.72
C THR A 145 -1.59 -1.20 -13.76
N PHE A 146 -1.23 -0.49 -14.82
CA PHE A 146 -2.10 -0.30 -15.98
C PHE A 146 -2.04 -1.52 -16.89
N LEU A 147 -3.20 -2.02 -17.30
CA LEU A 147 -3.30 -3.17 -18.18
C LEU A 147 -3.29 -2.68 -19.62
N ARG A 148 -2.42 -3.25 -20.45
CA ARG A 148 -2.48 -3.07 -21.90
C ARG A 148 -3.56 -4.02 -22.42
N GLN A 149 -4.57 -3.46 -23.09
CA GLN A 149 -5.53 -4.24 -23.88
C GLN A 149 -4.91 -4.58 -25.22
#